data_AF-H3RCJ9-F1
#
_entry.id   AF-H3RCJ9-F1
#
_cell.length_a   1.000
_cell.length_b   1.000
_cell.length_c   1.000
_cell.angle_alpha   90.00
_cell.angle_beta   90.00
_cell.angle_gamma   90.00
#
_symmetry.space_group_name_H-M   'P 1'
#
loop_
_entity.id
_entity.type
_entity.pdbx_description
1 polymer ?
#
loop_
_entity_poly.entity_id
_entity_poly.type
_entity_poly.pdbx_seq_one_letter_code
_entity_poly.pdbx_strand_id
1 'polypeptide(L)'
;MSANAHGATAQEMHDGRRQSEGVMTYGWPARRGEILNSLEFGSDRQLIRVIRSLSRDFAGDDFVRSLMRPLCSWLREDQRRGAARRLARFEHVTEHHHACVTRAASRSASVPLLLEIAGEVQNTDVLLEAIRLTAKDFSVDVCVDTSVPLSAHQRKSYDHHLIWQASQISVQ
;
A
#
# COMPACT_ATOMS: atom_id res chain seq x y z
N MET A 1 16.71 -23.53 -6.35
CA MET A 1 16.71 -22.49 -5.30
C MET A 1 15.72 -21.41 -5.69
N SER A 2 14.71 -21.16 -4.85
CA SER A 2 13.65 -20.18 -5.09
C SER A 2 14.22 -18.77 -5.03
N ALA A 3 14.14 -18.02 -6.14
CA ALA A 3 14.47 -16.60 -6.17
C ALA A 3 13.36 -15.83 -5.44
N ASN A 4 13.52 -15.63 -4.13
CA ASN A 4 12.61 -14.83 -3.34
C ASN A 4 12.73 -13.36 -3.78
N ALA A 5 11.63 -12.81 -4.29
CA ALA A 5 11.49 -11.43 -4.75
C ALA A 5 11.45 -10.50 -3.53
N HIS A 6 12.52 -9.75 -3.28
CA HIS A 6 12.62 -8.83 -2.15
C HIS A 6 12.30 -7.38 -2.58
N GLY A 7 11.13 -7.17 -3.22
CA GLY A 7 10.77 -5.84 -3.74
C GLY A 7 11.37 -5.50 -5.10
N ALA A 8 11.59 -6.51 -5.94
CA ALA A 8 11.92 -6.36 -7.35
C ALA A 8 10.67 -6.02 -8.15
N THR A 9 10.81 -5.14 -9.13
CA THR A 9 9.77 -4.95 -10.15
C THR A 9 9.73 -6.16 -11.10
N ALA A 10 8.58 -6.41 -11.74
CA ALA A 10 8.41 -7.50 -12.69
C ALA A 10 9.43 -7.45 -13.85
N GLN A 11 9.80 -6.24 -14.28
CA GLN A 11 10.84 -6.02 -15.28
C GLN A 11 12.22 -6.42 -14.76
N GLU A 12 12.59 -6.00 -13.55
CA GLU A 12 13.86 -6.37 -12.92
C GLU A 12 13.97 -7.89 -12.68
N MET A 13 12.85 -8.55 -12.36
CA MET A 13 12.79 -10.02 -12.29
C MET A 13 12.97 -10.67 -13.66
N HIS A 14 12.41 -10.08 -14.73
CA HIS A 14 12.58 -10.56 -16.09
C HIS A 14 14.04 -10.43 -16.53
N ASP A 15 14.67 -9.30 -16.25
CA ASP A 15 16.04 -9.00 -16.67
C ASP A 15 17.06 -9.84 -15.91
N GLY A 16 16.94 -9.98 -14.59
CA GLY A 16 17.84 -10.85 -13.81
C GLY A 16 17.70 -12.34 -14.16
N ARG A 17 16.49 -12.80 -14.52
CA ARG A 17 16.30 -14.17 -15.04
C ARG A 17 17.04 -14.43 -16.35
N ARG A 18 17.21 -13.40 -17.19
CA ARG A 18 17.92 -13.52 -18.48
C ARG A 18 19.44 -13.48 -18.34
N GLN A 19 19.94 -12.86 -17.27
CA GLN A 19 21.39 -12.65 -17.08
C GLN A 19 22.06 -13.73 -16.21
N SER A 20 21.31 -14.66 -15.60
CA SER A 20 21.82 -15.66 -14.64
C SER A 20 22.55 -15.05 -13.42
N GLU A 21 22.49 -13.73 -13.28
CA GLU A 21 22.92 -12.96 -12.12
C GLU A 21 21.73 -12.80 -11.18
N GLY A 22 21.98 -12.81 -9.86
CA GLY A 22 20.94 -12.63 -8.86
C GLY A 22 20.20 -11.29 -9.06
N VAL A 23 18.87 -11.32 -9.06
CA VAL A 23 18.03 -10.11 -9.18
C VAL A 23 18.35 -9.18 -8.01
N MET A 24 19.08 -8.09 -8.27
CA MET A 24 19.42 -7.05 -7.29
C MET A 24 18.41 -5.90 -7.38
N THR A 25 17.53 -5.81 -6.38
CA THR A 25 16.57 -4.70 -6.26
C THR A 25 16.32 -4.42 -4.78
N TYR A 26 16.28 -3.15 -4.39
CA TYR A 26 16.23 -2.75 -2.98
C TYR A 26 14.87 -2.19 -2.50
N GLY A 27 13.81 -2.16 -3.33
CA GLY A 27 12.53 -1.54 -2.93
C GLY A 27 12.64 -0.02 -2.71
N TRP A 28 12.18 0.49 -1.57
CA TRP A 28 12.23 1.92 -1.18
C TRP A 28 13.56 2.62 -1.47
N PRO A 29 14.74 2.15 -1.00
CA PRO A 29 16.04 2.75 -1.28
C PRO A 29 16.29 3.11 -2.75
N ALA A 30 15.88 2.27 -3.71
CA ALA A 30 16.12 2.49 -5.13
C ALA A 30 15.18 3.52 -5.76
N ARG A 31 13.98 3.70 -5.21
CA ARG A 31 12.94 4.63 -5.72
C ARG A 31 12.81 5.90 -4.87
N ARG A 32 13.54 5.97 -3.75
CA ARG A 32 13.53 7.06 -2.78
C ARG A 32 13.73 8.42 -3.43
N GLY A 33 14.71 8.56 -4.33
CA GLY A 33 15.01 9.83 -4.99
C GLY A 33 13.83 10.39 -5.79
N GLU A 34 13.22 9.57 -6.64
CA GLU A 34 12.10 9.97 -7.50
C GLU A 34 10.85 10.36 -6.71
N ILE A 35 10.49 9.53 -5.71
CA ILE A 35 9.30 9.78 -4.90
C ILE A 35 9.49 11.00 -4.01
N LEU A 36 10.65 11.16 -3.38
CA LEU A 36 10.93 12.33 -2.55
C LEU A 36 10.98 13.61 -3.37
N ASN A 37 11.56 13.57 -4.57
CA ASN A 37 11.54 14.71 -5.49
C ASN A 37 10.10 15.09 -5.87
N SER A 38 9.26 14.10 -6.16
CA SER A 38 7.84 14.32 -6.49
C SER A 38 7.03 14.87 -5.30
N LEU A 39 7.31 14.39 -4.09
CA LEU A 39 6.71 14.88 -2.84
C LEU A 39 7.16 16.31 -2.48
N GLU A 40 8.38 16.69 -2.85
CA GLU A 40 8.92 18.01 -2.54
C GLU A 40 8.53 19.08 -3.57
N PHE A 41 8.66 18.76 -4.85
CA PHE A 41 8.57 19.75 -5.94
C PHE A 41 7.51 19.40 -7.01
N GLY A 42 7.04 18.15 -7.05
CA GLY A 42 6.04 17.72 -8.02
C GLY A 42 4.63 18.19 -7.68
N SER A 43 3.73 18.16 -8.65
CA SER A 43 2.28 18.29 -8.45
C SER A 43 1.65 16.99 -7.95
N ASP A 44 0.49 17.05 -7.30
CA ASP A 44 -0.21 15.84 -6.83
C ASP A 44 -0.57 14.91 -7.99
N ARG A 45 -0.91 15.47 -9.16
CA ARG A 45 -1.15 14.69 -10.37
C ARG A 45 0.11 13.95 -10.85
N GLN A 46 1.30 14.53 -10.70
CA GLN A 46 2.55 13.82 -11.01
C GLN A 46 2.79 12.70 -9.99
N LEU A 47 2.64 12.99 -8.70
CA LEU A 47 2.82 12.01 -7.64
C LEU A 47 1.86 10.82 -7.78
N ILE A 48 0.58 11.06 -8.06
CA ILE A 48 -0.42 10.00 -8.35
C ILE A 48 0.02 9.12 -9.52
N ARG A 49 0.58 9.72 -10.59
CA ARG A 49 1.08 8.95 -11.74
C ARG A 49 2.26 8.08 -11.37
N VAL A 50 3.22 8.61 -10.61
CA VAL A 50 4.39 7.87 -10.11
C VAL A 50 3.95 6.69 -9.26
N ILE A 51 3.10 6.93 -8.25
CA ILE A 51 2.56 5.90 -7.36
C ILE A 51 1.82 4.80 -8.15
N ARG A 52 1.00 5.18 -9.13
CA ARG A 52 0.30 4.21 -10.00
C ARG A 52 1.25 3.43 -10.92
N SER A 53 2.35 4.04 -11.38
CA SER A 53 3.36 3.33 -12.17
C SER A 53 4.02 2.28 -11.30
N LEU A 54 4.54 2.70 -10.14
CA LEU A 54 5.20 1.82 -9.19
C LEU A 54 4.27 0.69 -8.73
N SER A 55 3.00 0.95 -8.46
CA SER A 55 2.06 -0.10 -8.06
C SER A 55 1.88 -1.20 -9.12
N ARG A 56 2.13 -0.92 -10.40
CA ARG A 56 2.10 -1.91 -11.49
C ARG A 56 3.42 -2.64 -11.65
N ASP A 57 4.51 -1.95 -11.32
CA ASP A 57 5.85 -2.49 -11.49
C ASP A 57 6.17 -3.53 -10.40
N PHE A 58 5.67 -3.33 -9.18
CA PHE A 58 5.84 -4.27 -8.07
C PHE A 58 4.92 -5.50 -8.18
N ALA A 59 5.42 -6.67 -7.76
CA ALA A 59 4.65 -7.90 -7.76
C ALA A 59 3.73 -8.00 -6.54
N GLY A 60 2.43 -8.20 -6.77
CA GLY A 60 1.44 -8.46 -5.72
C GLY A 60 1.51 -7.44 -4.58
N ASP A 61 1.75 -7.91 -3.36
CA ASP A 61 1.73 -7.06 -2.17
C ASP A 61 3.08 -6.39 -1.81
N ASP A 62 4.12 -6.61 -2.62
CA ASP A 62 5.44 -6.01 -2.40
C ASP A 62 5.44 -4.50 -2.56
N PHE A 63 4.52 -3.95 -3.35
CA PHE A 63 4.34 -2.49 -3.46
C PHE A 63 4.10 -1.85 -2.09
N VAL A 64 3.25 -2.46 -1.27
CA VAL A 64 2.96 -1.92 0.06
C VAL A 64 4.08 -2.25 1.03
N ARG A 65 4.54 -3.51 1.05
CA ARG A 65 5.53 -4.01 2.01
C ARG A 65 6.90 -3.35 1.85
N SER A 66 7.37 -3.25 0.62
CA SER A 66 8.77 -2.89 0.32
C SER A 66 8.93 -1.42 -0.10
N LEU A 67 7.83 -0.69 -0.32
CA LEU A 67 7.85 0.72 -0.72
C LEU A 67 6.98 1.62 0.14
N MET A 68 5.66 1.43 0.16
CA MET A 68 4.75 2.40 0.78
C MET A 68 4.87 2.45 2.31
N ARG A 69 4.97 1.31 3.00
CA ARG A 69 5.14 1.26 4.46
C ARG A 69 6.47 1.88 4.92
N PRO A 70 7.63 1.52 4.32
CA PRO A 70 8.90 2.20 4.63
C PRO A 70 8.87 3.72 4.39
N LEU A 71 8.25 4.16 3.28
CA LEU A 71 8.08 5.58 2.98
C LEU A 71 7.21 6.28 4.03
N CYS A 72 6.10 5.67 4.46
CA CYS A 72 5.21 6.23 5.47
C CYS A 72 5.92 6.40 6.83
N SER A 73 6.65 5.39 7.30
CA SER A 73 7.45 5.49 8.53
C SER A 73 8.49 6.61 8.41
N TRP A 74 9.25 6.65 7.32
CA TRP A 74 10.24 7.69 7.11
C TRP A 74 9.63 9.11 7.08
N LEU A 75 8.45 9.27 6.48
CA LEU A 75 7.75 10.57 6.43
C LEU A 75 7.23 11.02 7.79
N ARG A 76 6.78 10.09 8.63
CA ARG A 76 6.36 10.38 10.01
C ARG A 76 7.53 10.81 10.89
N GLU A 77 8.72 10.27 10.63
CA GLU A 77 9.95 10.59 11.34
C GLU A 77 10.68 11.83 10.77
N ASP A 78 10.26 12.35 9.61
CA ASP A 78 10.91 13.47 8.95
C ASP A 78 10.73 14.78 9.75
N GLN A 79 11.83 15.33 10.25
CA GLN A 79 11.85 16.60 11.00
C GLN A 79 12.31 17.79 10.14
N ARG A 80 12.63 17.58 8.86
CA ARG A 80 13.16 18.64 8.00
C ARG A 80 12.06 19.59 7.56
N ARG A 81 12.43 20.81 7.18
CA ARG A 81 11.49 21.83 6.65
C ARG A 81 10.61 21.21 5.55
N GLY A 82 9.31 21.43 5.64
CA GLY A 82 8.31 20.90 4.71
C GLY A 82 7.85 19.46 4.99
N ALA A 83 8.27 18.83 6.08
CA ALA A 83 7.89 17.45 6.41
C ALA A 83 6.37 17.26 6.51
N ALA A 84 5.67 18.12 7.25
CA ALA A 84 4.21 18.07 7.37
C ALA A 84 3.51 18.13 6.00
N ARG A 85 4.03 18.96 5.07
CA ARG A 85 3.50 19.05 3.71
C ARG A 85 3.75 17.74 2.94
N ARG A 86 4.96 17.15 3.02
CA ARG A 86 5.26 15.87 2.36
C ARG A 86 4.38 14.74 2.90
N LEU A 87 4.19 14.67 4.22
CA LEU A 87 3.32 13.68 4.85
C LEU A 87 1.87 13.84 4.39
N ALA A 88 1.28 15.04 4.48
CA ALA A 88 -0.09 15.28 4.04
C ALA A 88 -0.32 14.94 2.56
N ARG A 89 0.66 15.25 1.70
CA ARG A 89 0.61 14.88 0.27
C ARG A 89 0.67 13.37 0.05
N PHE A 90 1.51 12.67 0.81
CA PHE A 90 1.58 11.21 0.76
C PHE A 90 0.26 10.57 1.19
N GLU A 91 -0.35 11.06 2.27
CA GLU A 91 -1.65 10.58 2.77
C GLU A 91 -2.74 10.79 1.72
N HIS A 92 -2.82 12.00 1.14
CA HIS A 92 -3.77 12.31 0.07
C HIS A 92 -3.64 11.39 -1.15
N VAL A 93 -2.40 11.14 -1.61
CA VAL A 93 -2.19 10.25 -2.75
C VAL A 93 -2.47 8.79 -2.41
N THR A 94 -2.23 8.37 -1.16
CA THR A 94 -2.57 7.03 -0.67
C THR A 94 -4.09 6.82 -0.68
N GLU A 95 -4.86 7.79 -0.18
CA GLU A 95 -6.33 7.78 -0.24
C GLU A 95 -6.83 7.68 -1.68
N HIS A 96 -6.29 8.51 -2.58
CA HIS A 96 -6.66 8.48 -3.99
C HIS A 96 -6.34 7.12 -4.62
N HIS A 97 -5.15 6.56 -4.36
CA HIS A 97 -4.75 5.28 -4.90
C HIS A 97 -5.63 4.14 -4.38
N HIS A 98 -5.92 4.10 -3.07
CA HIS A 98 -6.87 3.18 -2.47
C HIS A 98 -8.23 3.24 -3.19
N ALA A 99 -8.81 4.44 -3.32
CA ALA A 99 -10.09 4.61 -4.00
C ALA A 99 -10.07 4.10 -5.45
N CYS A 100 -8.94 4.21 -6.16
CA CYS A 100 -8.78 3.65 -7.50
C CYS A 100 -8.74 2.13 -7.50
N VAL A 101 -7.94 1.50 -6.64
CA VAL A 101 -7.80 0.03 -6.62
C VAL A 101 -9.06 -0.65 -6.10
N THR A 102 -9.75 -0.08 -5.09
CA THR A 102 -11.03 -0.60 -4.59
C THR A 102 -12.11 -0.56 -5.66
N ARG A 103 -12.19 0.53 -6.43
CA ARG A 103 -13.13 0.64 -7.57
C ARG A 103 -12.81 -0.34 -8.70
N ALA A 104 -11.54 -0.70 -8.88
CA ALA A 104 -11.17 -1.72 -9.86
C ALA A 104 -11.54 -3.12 -9.33
N ALA A 105 -11.20 -3.41 -8.07
CA ALA A 105 -11.48 -4.68 -7.41
C ALA A 105 -12.98 -4.99 -7.31
N SER A 106 -13.83 -3.99 -7.12
CA SER A 106 -15.29 -4.19 -7.12
C SER A 106 -15.89 -4.47 -8.49
N ARG A 107 -15.12 -4.26 -9.57
CA ARG A 107 -15.52 -4.55 -10.96
C ARG A 107 -14.91 -5.84 -11.48
N SER A 108 -13.79 -6.30 -10.92
CA SER A 108 -13.30 -7.66 -11.11
C SER A 108 -14.05 -8.58 -10.16
N ALA A 109 -14.24 -9.84 -10.51
CA ALA A 109 -14.88 -10.85 -9.63
C ALA A 109 -13.99 -11.24 -8.43
N SER A 110 -13.34 -10.25 -7.82
CA SER A 110 -12.43 -10.37 -6.69
C SER A 110 -13.21 -10.78 -5.44
N VAL A 111 -12.55 -11.50 -4.55
CA VAL A 111 -13.21 -12.12 -3.38
C VAL A 111 -13.61 -11.02 -2.38
N PRO A 112 -14.89 -10.91 -1.99
CA PRO A 112 -15.34 -9.87 -1.07
C PRO A 112 -14.78 -10.10 0.33
N LEU A 113 -14.14 -9.07 0.89
CA LEU A 113 -13.50 -9.11 2.21
C LEU A 113 -13.90 -7.89 3.04
N LEU A 114 -14.31 -8.12 4.29
CA LEU A 114 -14.52 -7.08 5.28
C LEU A 114 -13.25 -6.91 6.13
N LEU A 115 -12.75 -5.68 6.25
CA LEU A 115 -11.66 -5.30 7.14
C LEU A 115 -12.19 -4.42 8.26
N GLU A 116 -12.41 -5.01 9.44
CA GLU A 116 -12.87 -4.31 10.64
C GLU A 116 -11.68 -3.71 11.41
N ILE A 117 -11.77 -2.45 11.81
CA ILE A 117 -10.71 -1.77 12.55
C ILE A 117 -11.01 -1.83 14.05
N ALA A 118 -10.18 -2.55 14.80
CA ALA A 118 -10.27 -2.63 16.24
C ALA A 118 -9.31 -1.62 16.90
N GLY A 119 -9.87 -0.58 17.52
CA GLY A 119 -9.15 0.44 18.27
C GLY A 119 -8.73 1.67 17.46
N GLU A 120 -7.94 2.55 18.07
CA GLU A 120 -7.46 3.78 17.43
C GLU A 120 -6.28 3.45 16.50
N VAL A 121 -6.46 3.69 15.20
CA VAL A 121 -5.45 3.42 14.17
C VAL A 121 -5.36 4.61 13.23
N GLN A 122 -4.15 4.92 12.77
CA GLN A 122 -3.94 5.93 11.73
C GLN A 122 -4.60 5.47 10.42
N ASN A 123 -5.45 6.33 9.84
CA ASN A 123 -6.20 6.03 8.61
C ASN A 123 -5.29 5.52 7.48
N THR A 124 -4.12 6.16 7.30
CA THR A 124 -3.14 5.78 6.29
C THR A 124 -2.67 4.33 6.43
N ASP A 125 -2.48 3.80 7.64
CA ASP A 125 -2.02 2.42 7.84
C ASP A 125 -3.08 1.39 7.45
N VAL A 126 -4.35 1.72 7.72
CA VAL A 126 -5.51 0.94 7.30
C VAL A 126 -5.62 0.92 5.78
N LEU A 127 -5.49 2.09 5.14
CA LEU A 127 -5.54 2.20 3.68
C LEU A 127 -4.41 1.42 3.00
N LEU A 128 -3.20 1.47 3.55
CA LEU A 128 -2.07 0.68 3.07
C LEU A 128 -2.36 -0.82 3.17
N GLU A 129 -3.01 -1.26 4.25
CA GLU A 129 -3.42 -2.66 4.37
C GLU A 129 -4.52 -3.05 3.37
N ALA A 130 -5.52 -2.21 3.18
CA ALA A 130 -6.56 -2.44 2.19
C ALA A 130 -5.97 -2.56 0.78
N ILE A 131 -5.04 -1.67 0.40
CA ILE A 131 -4.29 -1.75 -0.88
C ILE A 131 -3.53 -3.08 -0.97
N ARG A 132 -2.87 -3.50 0.12
CA ARG A 132 -2.10 -4.75 0.20
C ARG A 132 -2.97 -5.98 -0.05
N LEU A 133 -4.16 -6.00 0.54
CA LEU A 133 -5.15 -7.06 0.38
C LEU A 133 -5.78 -7.03 -1.01
N THR A 134 -6.07 -5.86 -1.57
CA THR A 134 -6.54 -5.74 -2.96
C THR A 134 -5.52 -6.27 -3.97
N ALA A 135 -4.22 -6.11 -3.72
CA ALA A 135 -3.18 -6.72 -4.55
C ALA A 135 -3.14 -8.26 -4.47
N LYS A 136 -3.87 -8.86 -3.52
CA LYS A 136 -4.11 -10.32 -3.40
C LYS A 136 -5.48 -10.74 -3.91
N ASP A 137 -6.12 -9.92 -4.74
CA ASP A 137 -7.40 -10.20 -5.38
C ASP A 137 -8.61 -10.19 -4.43
N PHE A 138 -8.53 -9.39 -3.35
CA PHE A 138 -9.67 -9.09 -2.47
C PHE A 138 -10.36 -7.77 -2.85
N SER A 139 -11.69 -7.77 -2.89
CA SER A 139 -12.50 -6.56 -2.86
C SER A 139 -12.75 -6.17 -1.40
N VAL A 140 -11.94 -5.24 -0.89
CA VAL A 140 -11.90 -4.88 0.54
C VAL A 140 -12.87 -3.74 0.84
N ASP A 141 -13.81 -3.98 1.74
CA ASP A 141 -14.62 -2.94 2.39
C ASP A 141 -14.06 -2.70 3.81
N VAL A 142 -13.73 -1.45 4.14
CA VAL A 142 -13.18 -1.08 5.46
C VAL A 142 -14.29 -0.63 6.39
N CYS A 143 -14.41 -1.25 7.57
CA CYS A 143 -15.32 -0.83 8.62
C CYS A 143 -14.55 -0.24 9.80
N VAL A 144 -14.78 1.05 10.07
CA VAL A 144 -14.13 1.80 11.15
C VAL A 144 -14.97 1.81 12.43
N ASP A 145 -16.24 1.37 12.36
CA ASP A 145 -17.18 1.46 13.47
C ASP A 145 -17.48 0.08 14.07
N THR A 146 -16.83 -0.24 15.19
CA THR A 146 -17.06 -1.47 15.95
C THR A 146 -18.34 -1.43 16.79
N SER A 147 -19.03 -0.28 16.87
CA SER A 147 -20.28 -0.15 17.63
C SER A 147 -21.51 -0.66 16.86
N VAL A 148 -21.34 -0.87 15.55
CA VAL A 148 -22.38 -1.39 14.66
C VAL A 148 -22.21 -2.91 14.57
N PRO A 149 -23.21 -3.72 14.98
CA PRO A 149 -23.10 -5.17 14.85
C PRO A 149 -22.96 -5.58 13.38
N LEU A 150 -22.14 -6.61 13.12
CA LEU A 150 -21.89 -7.18 11.79
C LEU A 150 -23.17 -7.42 10.96
N SER A 151 -24.31 -7.63 11.64
CA SER A 151 -25.63 -7.75 11.03
C SER A 151 -26.09 -6.52 10.24
N ALA A 152 -25.63 -5.30 10.57
CA ALA A 152 -25.93 -4.11 9.76
C ALA A 152 -25.08 -4.03 8.48
N HIS A 153 -23.93 -4.70 8.43
CA HIS A 153 -23.08 -4.84 7.25
C HIS A 153 -23.55 -5.98 6.29
N GLN A 154 -24.55 -6.78 6.69
CA GLN A 154 -25.12 -7.92 5.93
C GLN A 154 -25.81 -7.56 4.60
N ARG A 155 -25.68 -6.32 4.10
CA ARG A 155 -26.11 -6.00 2.72
C ARG A 155 -25.21 -6.64 1.66
N LYS A 156 -24.01 -7.08 2.02
CA LYS A 156 -23.11 -7.87 1.17
C LYS A 156 -22.74 -9.18 1.89
N SER A 157 -22.67 -10.27 1.12
CA SER A 157 -21.99 -11.50 1.54
C SER A 157 -20.49 -11.25 1.43
N TYR A 158 -19.76 -11.39 2.53
CA TYR A 158 -18.30 -11.40 2.54
C TYR A 158 -17.82 -12.83 2.72
N ASP A 159 -16.87 -13.24 1.91
CA ASP A 159 -16.26 -14.58 2.01
C ASP A 159 -15.20 -14.60 3.12
N HIS A 160 -14.64 -13.43 3.43
CA HIS A 160 -13.64 -13.26 4.48
C HIS A 160 -13.93 -12.05 5.36
N HIS A 161 -13.61 -12.19 6.64
CA HIS A 161 -13.67 -11.13 7.63
C HIS A 161 -12.35 -11.09 8.40
N LEU A 162 -11.65 -9.94 8.36
CA LEU A 162 -10.41 -9.70 9.07
C LEU A 162 -10.60 -8.57 10.08
N ILE A 163 -10.04 -8.75 11.27
CA ILE A 163 -9.95 -7.70 12.29
C ILE A 163 -8.53 -7.16 12.26
N TRP A 164 -8.40 -5.86 11.97
CA TRP A 164 -7.15 -5.13 12.04
C TRP A 164 -7.02 -4.46 13.40
N GLN A 165 -6.06 -4.96 14.17
CA GLN A 165 -5.62 -4.31 15.39
C GLN A 165 -4.25 -3.70 15.12
N ALA A 166 -4.05 -2.43 15.45
CA ALA A 166 -2.71 -1.84 15.44
C ALA A 166 -1.85 -2.58 16.47
N SER A 167 -1.06 -3.56 16.02
CA SER A 167 0.05 -4.05 16.83
C SER A 167 1.11 -2.96 16.85
N GLN A 168 1.45 -2.43 18.02
CA GLN A 168 2.71 -1.71 18.17
C GLN A 168 3.83 -2.69 17.82
N ILE A 169 4.36 -2.61 16.60
CA ILE A 169 5.63 -3.27 16.30
C ILE A 169 6.69 -2.41 16.98
N SER A 170 6.90 -2.64 18.28
CA SER A 170 8.12 -2.24 18.97
C SER A 170 9.23 -3.09 18.38
N VAL A 171 9.97 -2.51 17.44
CA VAL A 171 11.27 -3.05 17.05
C VAL A 171 12.20 -2.82 18.24
N GLN A 172 12.50 -3.87 18.99
CA GLN A 172 13.71 -3.94 19.82
C GLN A 172 14.92 -4.22 18.93
#